data_AF-A0A846C9C1-F1
#
_entry.id   AF-A0A846C9C1-F1
#
_cell.length_a   1.000
_cell.length_b   1.000
_cell.length_c   1.000
_cell.angle_alpha   90.00
_cell.angle_beta   90.00
_cell.angle_gamma   90.00
#
_symmetry.space_group_name_H-M   'P 1'
#
loop_
_entity.id
_entity.type
_entity.pdbx_description
1 polymer ?
#
loop_
_entity_poly.entity_id
_entity_poly.type
_entity_poly.pdbx_seq_one_letter_code
_entity_poly.pdbx_strand_id
1 'polypeptide(L)'
;MKENIAELKLEVDTLKTEIDALQAEVDTLRQKRSSFQINVSFPKDNTPEALGEFRQKNTEEAAKWQAEIQEINQSLKVLEVQLNQKKTTLQPKKSRLEWHELQEQVYQGGKLLQEQVKKVNEKANQLEAEIQTLKQIYQELNPLYCEWVQNTANIVDFQATTIPYVYVKDNGFELGNKEIELRE
;
A
#
# COMPACT_ATOMS: atom_id res chain seq x y z
N MET A 1 -15.67 14.55 11.70
CA MET A 1 -16.35 13.34 11.21
C MET A 1 -15.27 12.27 11.04
N LYS A 2 -15.23 11.22 11.87
CA LYS A 2 -14.31 10.09 11.64
C LYS A 2 -14.79 9.42 10.37
N GLU A 3 -13.99 9.51 9.33
CA GLU A 3 -14.32 8.88 8.06
C GLU A 3 -14.15 7.37 8.20
N ASN A 4 -15.13 6.61 7.73
CA ASN A 4 -15.10 5.16 7.85
C ASN A 4 -14.22 4.58 6.73
N ILE A 5 -12.98 4.22 7.06
CA ILE A 5 -12.00 3.66 6.10
C ILE A 5 -12.58 2.41 5.40
N ALA A 6 -13.39 1.61 6.12
CA ALA A 6 -14.04 0.43 5.54
C ALA A 6 -15.06 0.79 4.45
N GLU A 7 -15.82 1.87 4.65
CA GLU A 7 -16.75 2.39 3.62
C GLU A 7 -15.96 2.95 2.43
N LEU A 8 -14.92 3.75 2.66
CA LEU A 8 -14.09 4.29 1.57
C LEU A 8 -13.43 3.17 0.75
N LYS A 9 -12.97 2.10 1.41
CA LYS A 9 -12.42 0.92 0.75
C LYS A 9 -13.46 0.21 -0.11
N LEU A 10 -14.65 -0.01 0.44
CA LEU A 10 -15.78 -0.61 -0.30
C LEU A 10 -16.16 0.24 -1.53
N GLU A 11 -16.21 1.56 -1.39
CA GLU A 11 -16.48 2.48 -2.50
C GLU A 11 -15.41 2.40 -3.59
N VAL A 12 -14.13 2.37 -3.21
CA VAL A 12 -13.00 2.23 -4.15
C VAL A 12 -13.09 0.91 -4.92
N ASP A 13 -13.37 -0.19 -4.24
CA ASP A 13 -13.44 -1.51 -4.87
C ASP A 13 -14.69 -1.67 -5.75
N THR A 14 -15.81 -1.07 -5.34
CA THR A 14 -17.03 -0.98 -6.17
C THR A 14 -16.74 -0.18 -7.45
N LEU A 15 -16.12 0.99 -7.34
CA LEU A 15 -15.78 1.83 -8.49
C LEU A 15 -14.81 1.15 -9.46
N LYS A 16 -13.82 0.40 -8.96
CA LYS A 16 -12.93 -0.40 -9.83
C LYS A 16 -13.73 -1.43 -10.63
N THR A 17 -14.61 -2.18 -9.95
CA THR A 17 -15.44 -3.21 -10.60
C THR A 17 -16.34 -2.60 -11.68
N GLU A 18 -16.95 -1.45 -11.40
CA GLU A 18 -17.77 -0.72 -12.37
C GLU A 18 -16.95 -0.19 -13.56
N ILE A 19 -15.73 0.31 -13.32
CA ILE A 19 -14.81 0.74 -14.38
C ILE A 19 -14.43 -0.43 -15.28
N ASP A 20 -14.11 -1.58 -14.69
CA ASP A 20 -13.72 -2.79 -15.44
C ASP A 20 -14.88 -3.30 -16.31
N ALA A 21 -16.11 -3.29 -15.76
CA ALA A 21 -17.32 -3.65 -16.51
C ALA A 21 -17.57 -2.70 -17.68
N LEU A 22 -17.51 -1.38 -17.46
CA LEU A 22 -17.68 -0.37 -18.53
C LEU A 22 -16.57 -0.46 -19.58
N GLN A 23 -15.33 -0.73 -19.17
CA GLN A 23 -14.21 -0.91 -20.09
C GLN A 23 -14.45 -2.12 -21.01
N ALA A 24 -14.93 -3.24 -20.47
CA ALA A 24 -15.28 -4.42 -21.25
C ALA A 24 -16.42 -4.14 -22.25
N GLU A 25 -17.42 -3.36 -21.87
CA GLU A 25 -18.52 -2.96 -22.77
C GLU A 25 -18.01 -2.07 -23.91
N VAL A 26 -17.17 -1.07 -23.60
CA VAL A 26 -16.52 -0.21 -24.59
C VAL A 26 -15.69 -1.03 -25.57
N ASP A 27 -14.90 -1.99 -25.08
CA ASP A 27 -14.04 -2.82 -25.92
C ASP A 27 -14.88 -3.74 -26.82
N THR A 28 -15.97 -4.30 -26.30
CA THR A 28 -16.94 -5.10 -27.09
C THR A 28 -17.55 -4.29 -28.22
N LEU A 29 -17.99 -3.05 -27.96
CA LEU A 29 -18.56 -2.18 -28.98
C LEU A 29 -17.53 -1.72 -30.01
N ARG A 30 -16.28 -1.45 -29.59
CA ARG A 30 -15.17 -1.14 -30.50
C ARG A 30 -14.86 -2.32 -31.41
N GLN A 31 -14.89 -3.53 -30.88
CA GLN A 31 -14.71 -4.75 -31.68
C GLN A 31 -15.86 -4.91 -32.69
N LYS A 32 -17.13 -4.79 -32.23
CA LYS A 32 -18.31 -4.86 -33.12
C LYS A 32 -18.23 -3.84 -34.24
N ARG A 33 -17.85 -2.59 -33.93
CA ARG A 33 -17.63 -1.53 -34.93
C ARG A 33 -16.55 -1.89 -35.94
N SER A 34 -15.44 -2.47 -35.47
CA SER A 34 -14.29 -2.80 -36.32
C SER A 34 -14.50 -4.05 -37.18
N SER A 35 -15.43 -4.93 -36.79
CA SER A 35 -15.75 -6.15 -37.54
C SER A 35 -16.75 -5.96 -38.69
N PHE A 36 -17.26 -4.75 -38.92
CA PHE A 36 -18.16 -4.49 -40.07
C PHE A 36 -17.42 -4.68 -41.40
N GLN A 37 -18.00 -5.50 -42.30
CA GLN A 37 -17.44 -5.83 -43.62
C GLN A 37 -18.55 -5.81 -44.67
N ILE A 38 -18.36 -5.09 -45.79
CA ILE A 38 -19.32 -5.03 -46.91
C ILE A 38 -19.10 -6.19 -47.87
N ASN A 39 -20.09 -7.10 -47.97
CA ASN A 39 -20.13 -8.11 -49.01
C ASN A 39 -20.91 -7.58 -50.22
N VAL A 40 -20.18 -7.12 -51.24
CA VAL A 40 -20.75 -6.67 -52.50
C VAL A 40 -20.78 -7.85 -53.49
N SER A 41 -21.99 -8.26 -53.90
CA SER A 41 -22.17 -9.30 -54.92
C SER A 41 -22.68 -8.68 -56.21
N PHE A 42 -21.84 -8.69 -57.25
CA PHE A 42 -22.18 -8.14 -58.55
C PHE A 42 -23.20 -9.01 -59.31
N PRO A 43 -24.09 -8.40 -60.12
CA PRO A 43 -25.02 -9.15 -60.95
C PRO A 43 -24.26 -9.95 -62.02
N LYS A 44 -24.84 -11.08 -62.45
CA LYS A 44 -24.25 -11.95 -63.48
C LYS A 44 -24.32 -11.35 -64.89
N ASP A 45 -25.33 -10.52 -65.11
CA ASP A 45 -25.68 -9.96 -66.41
C ASP A 45 -25.81 -8.43 -66.29
N ASN A 46 -25.37 -7.69 -67.31
CA ASN A 46 -25.33 -6.22 -67.28
C ASN A 46 -26.60 -5.56 -67.83
N THR A 47 -27.77 -6.18 -67.64
CA THR A 47 -29.03 -5.55 -68.06
C THR A 47 -29.31 -4.30 -67.22
N PRO A 48 -29.95 -3.26 -67.80
CA PRO A 48 -30.32 -2.06 -67.05
C PRO A 48 -31.12 -2.37 -65.78
N GLU A 49 -32.01 -3.35 -65.83
CA GLU A 49 -32.84 -3.81 -64.72
C GLU A 49 -31.98 -4.45 -63.61
N ALA A 50 -31.08 -5.38 -63.96
CA ALA A 50 -30.21 -6.04 -62.98
C ALA A 50 -29.24 -5.07 -62.29
N LEU A 51 -28.72 -4.08 -63.03
CA LEU A 51 -27.91 -3.01 -62.48
C LEU A 51 -28.73 -2.06 -61.58
N GLY A 52 -29.99 -1.80 -61.93
CA GLY A 52 -30.91 -1.02 -61.11
C GLY A 52 -31.19 -1.67 -59.76
N GLU A 53 -31.57 -2.95 -59.77
CA GLU A 53 -31.81 -3.73 -58.55
C GLU A 53 -30.56 -3.85 -57.68
N PHE A 54 -29.39 -4.11 -58.29
CA PHE A 54 -28.11 -4.14 -57.58
C PHE A 54 -27.81 -2.82 -56.87
N ARG A 55 -27.99 -1.68 -57.56
CA ARG A 55 -27.76 -0.35 -56.98
C ARG A 55 -28.73 -0.05 -55.86
N GLN A 56 -30.01 -0.39 -56.03
CA GLN A 56 -31.02 -0.20 -55.00
C GLN A 56 -30.67 -1.00 -53.75
N LYS A 57 -30.41 -2.30 -53.89
CA LYS A 57 -30.05 -3.19 -52.78
C LYS A 57 -28.81 -2.71 -52.04
N ASN A 58 -27.75 -2.35 -52.77
CA ASN A 58 -26.52 -1.84 -52.18
C ASN A 58 -26.73 -0.51 -51.44
N THR A 59 -27.62 0.35 -51.95
CA THR A 59 -27.98 1.62 -51.28
C THR A 59 -28.75 1.36 -49.98
N GLU A 60 -29.70 0.42 -49.98
CA GLU A 60 -30.46 0.03 -48.79
C GLU A 60 -29.57 -0.62 -47.72
N GLU A 61 -28.65 -1.51 -48.12
CA GLU A 61 -27.68 -2.13 -47.21
C GLU A 61 -26.71 -1.09 -46.64
N ALA A 62 -26.18 -0.19 -47.47
CA ALA A 62 -25.33 0.91 -47.01
C ALA A 62 -26.05 1.83 -46.01
N ALA A 63 -27.33 2.15 -46.25
CA ALA A 63 -28.13 2.99 -45.34
C ALA A 63 -28.35 2.30 -43.99
N LYS A 64 -28.66 1.00 -43.97
CA LYS A 64 -28.79 0.22 -42.72
C LYS A 64 -27.51 0.25 -41.91
N TRP A 65 -26.36 0.07 -42.56
CA TRP A 65 -25.08 -0.01 -41.86
C TRP A 65 -24.61 1.33 -41.36
N GLN A 66 -24.89 2.39 -42.12
CA GLN A 66 -24.66 3.74 -41.65
C GLN A 66 -25.45 4.00 -40.35
N ALA A 67 -26.71 3.55 -40.28
CA ALA A 67 -27.51 3.67 -39.06
C ALA A 67 -26.92 2.85 -37.90
N GLU A 68 -26.54 1.58 -38.13
CA GLU A 68 -25.95 0.72 -37.08
C GLU A 68 -24.61 1.27 -36.56
N ILE A 69 -23.73 1.74 -37.45
CA ILE A 69 -22.45 2.36 -37.05
C ILE A 69 -22.70 3.66 -36.28
N GLN A 70 -23.68 4.46 -36.69
CA GLN A 70 -24.06 5.67 -35.95
C GLN A 70 -24.55 5.35 -34.55
N GLU A 71 -25.40 4.33 -34.40
CA GLU A 71 -25.88 3.86 -33.10
C GLU A 71 -24.71 3.40 -32.21
N ILE A 72 -23.81 2.56 -32.73
CA ILE A 72 -22.62 2.11 -31.99
C ILE A 72 -21.74 3.29 -31.58
N ASN A 73 -21.53 4.28 -32.45
CA ASN A 73 -20.74 5.47 -32.14
C ASN A 73 -21.39 6.33 -31.05
N GLN A 74 -22.72 6.46 -31.04
CA GLN A 74 -23.44 7.18 -30.00
C GLN A 74 -23.32 6.45 -28.65
N SER A 75 -23.51 5.13 -28.64
CA SER A 75 -23.35 4.30 -27.44
C SER A 75 -21.92 4.36 -26.90
N LEU A 76 -20.91 4.25 -27.77
CA LEU A 76 -19.50 4.41 -27.40
C LEU A 76 -19.23 5.77 -26.76
N LYS A 77 -19.74 6.86 -27.36
CA LYS A 77 -19.56 8.21 -26.81
C LYS A 77 -20.12 8.32 -25.39
N VAL A 78 -21.31 7.78 -25.12
CA VAL A 78 -21.93 7.81 -23.79
C VAL A 78 -21.11 6.99 -22.79
N LEU A 79 -20.73 5.77 -23.15
CA LEU A 79 -19.97 4.87 -22.27
C LEU A 79 -18.57 5.41 -21.98
N GLU A 80 -17.89 5.99 -22.96
CA GLU A 80 -16.57 6.60 -22.76
C GLU A 80 -16.63 7.79 -21.81
N VAL A 81 -17.69 8.60 -21.87
CA VAL A 81 -17.91 9.70 -20.91
C VAL A 81 -18.13 9.16 -19.50
N GLN A 82 -18.99 8.15 -19.34
CA GLN A 82 -19.25 7.54 -18.04
C GLN A 82 -18.00 6.88 -17.45
N LEU A 83 -17.27 6.13 -18.26
CA LEU A 83 -16.01 5.50 -17.90
C LEU A 83 -14.99 6.53 -17.44
N ASN A 84 -14.84 7.63 -18.19
CA ASN A 84 -13.93 8.70 -17.82
C ASN A 84 -14.35 9.34 -16.50
N GLN A 85 -15.64 9.65 -16.31
CA GLN A 85 -16.17 10.23 -15.07
C GLN A 85 -15.91 9.34 -13.85
N LYS A 86 -16.11 8.02 -13.97
CA LYS A 86 -15.79 7.08 -12.89
C LYS A 86 -14.29 7.02 -12.61
N LYS A 87 -13.44 7.02 -13.65
CA LYS A 87 -11.97 7.08 -13.49
C LYS A 87 -11.54 8.35 -12.75
N THR A 88 -12.07 9.52 -13.09
CA THR A 88 -11.77 10.78 -12.36
C THR A 88 -12.31 10.78 -10.93
N THR A 89 -13.42 10.09 -10.65
CA THR A 89 -13.96 9.94 -9.30
C THR A 89 -13.12 8.98 -8.45
N LEU A 90 -12.61 7.90 -9.05
CA LEU A 90 -11.82 6.88 -8.37
C LEU A 90 -10.48 7.42 -7.87
N GLN A 91 -9.76 8.21 -8.67
CA GLN A 91 -8.41 8.68 -8.35
C GLN A 91 -8.29 9.36 -6.97
N PRO A 92 -9.07 10.42 -6.65
CA PRO A 92 -8.95 11.08 -5.35
C PRO A 92 -9.36 10.16 -4.19
N LYS A 93 -10.35 9.27 -4.38
CA LYS A 93 -10.76 8.30 -3.36
C LYS A 93 -9.65 7.30 -3.08
N LYS A 94 -8.96 6.82 -4.11
CA LYS A 94 -7.81 5.92 -4.00
C LYS A 94 -6.66 6.58 -3.22
N SER A 95 -6.25 7.79 -3.61
CA SER A 95 -5.17 8.51 -2.91
C SER A 95 -5.53 8.79 -1.44
N ARG A 96 -6.80 9.09 -1.16
CA ARG A 96 -7.29 9.29 0.20
C ARG A 96 -7.24 8.03 1.04
N LEU A 97 -7.61 6.88 0.46
CA LEU A 97 -7.51 5.57 1.13
C LEU A 97 -6.05 5.23 1.46
N GLU A 98 -5.14 5.38 0.48
CA GLU A 98 -3.70 5.15 0.67
C GLU A 98 -3.12 6.04 1.78
N TRP A 99 -3.54 7.31 1.84
CA TRP A 99 -3.10 8.22 2.90
C TRP A 99 -3.58 7.79 4.29
N HIS A 100 -4.84 7.37 4.43
CA HIS A 100 -5.39 6.86 5.69
C HIS A 100 -4.70 5.57 6.13
N GLU A 101 -4.44 4.65 5.20
CA GLU A 101 -3.71 3.41 5.49
C GLU A 101 -2.29 3.69 5.97
N LEU A 102 -1.58 4.63 5.33
CA LEU A 102 -0.26 5.07 5.76
C LEU A 102 -0.30 5.73 7.15
N GLN A 103 -1.29 6.60 7.41
CA GLN A 103 -1.45 7.25 8.70
C GLN A 103 -1.62 6.21 9.83
N GLU A 104 -2.46 5.19 9.61
CA GLU A 104 -2.67 4.11 10.58
C GLU A 104 -1.39 3.30 10.80
N GLN A 105 -0.65 2.96 9.74
CA GLN A 105 0.64 2.27 9.86
C GLN A 105 1.65 3.07 10.68
N VAL A 106 1.77 4.37 10.43
CA VAL A 106 2.66 5.26 11.17
C VAL A 106 2.24 5.34 12.64
N TYR A 107 0.94 5.43 12.92
CA TYR A 107 0.43 5.47 14.28
C TYR A 107 0.73 4.17 15.05
N GLN A 108 0.41 3.01 14.46
CA GLN A 108 0.66 1.71 15.08
C GLN A 108 2.15 1.43 15.24
N GLY A 109 2.95 1.75 14.21
CA GLY A 109 4.41 1.65 14.27
C GLY A 109 5.01 2.52 15.37
N GLY A 110 4.53 3.76 15.52
CA GLY A 110 4.94 4.66 16.59
C GLY A 110 4.61 4.13 17.98
N LYS A 111 3.42 3.55 18.17
CA LYS A 111 3.02 2.91 19.44
C LYS A 111 3.91 1.71 19.78
N LEU A 112 4.15 0.82 18.81
CA LEU A 112 5.04 -0.32 18.99
C LEU A 112 6.46 0.12 19.33
N LEU A 113 6.97 1.14 18.65
CA LEU A 113 8.29 1.71 18.94
C LEU A 113 8.36 2.24 20.38
N GLN A 114 7.36 3.00 20.84
CA GLN A 114 7.28 3.47 22.23
C GLN A 114 7.26 2.33 23.25
N GLU A 115 6.53 1.24 22.97
CA GLU A 115 6.52 0.06 23.83
C GLU A 115 7.90 -0.61 23.89
N GLN A 116 8.62 -0.68 22.77
CA GLN A 116 9.98 -1.22 22.75
C GLN A 116 10.97 -0.34 23.50
N VAL A 117 10.87 0.99 23.37
CA VAL A 117 11.68 1.95 24.13
C VAL A 117 11.53 1.70 25.64
N LYS A 118 10.30 1.53 26.13
CA LYS A 118 10.05 1.22 27.55
C LYS A 118 10.71 -0.09 27.96
N LYS A 119 10.54 -1.15 27.17
CA LYS A 119 11.12 -2.47 27.45
C LYS A 119 12.66 -2.45 27.48
N VAL A 120 13.29 -1.71 26.56
CA VAL A 120 14.75 -1.55 26.56
C VAL A 120 15.21 -0.85 27.83
N ASN A 121 14.55 0.25 28.21
CA ASN A 121 14.92 1.01 29.39
C ASN A 121 14.66 0.24 30.69
N GLU A 122 13.58 -0.55 30.77
CA GLU A 122 13.31 -1.46 31.90
C GLU A 122 14.43 -2.50 32.04
N LYS A 123 14.84 -3.13 30.94
CA LYS A 123 15.95 -4.10 30.95
C LYS A 123 17.28 -3.46 31.31
N ALA A 124 17.54 -2.25 30.83
CA ALA A 124 18.74 -1.50 31.18
C ALA A 124 18.81 -1.22 32.69
N ASN A 125 17.70 -0.78 33.28
CA ASN A 125 17.61 -0.54 34.73
C ASN A 125 17.72 -1.83 35.55
N GLN A 126 17.16 -2.95 35.07
CA GLN A 126 17.32 -4.26 35.71
C GLN A 126 18.78 -4.70 35.70
N LEU A 127 19.45 -4.59 34.54
CA LEU A 127 20.86 -4.92 34.41
C LEU A 127 21.74 -4.05 35.31
N GLU A 128 21.43 -2.76 35.43
CA GLU A 128 22.12 -1.85 36.35
C GLU A 128 22.03 -2.34 37.80
N ALA A 129 20.84 -2.74 38.25
CA ALA A 129 20.63 -3.26 39.60
C ALA A 129 21.40 -4.57 39.86
N GLU A 130 21.44 -5.48 38.89
CA GLU A 130 22.21 -6.72 38.97
C GLU A 130 23.72 -6.46 39.02
N ILE A 131 24.22 -5.50 38.24
CA ILE A 131 25.65 -5.08 38.26
C ILE A 131 26.01 -4.50 39.62
N GLN A 132 25.15 -3.66 40.22
CA GLN A 132 25.36 -3.12 41.56
C GLN A 132 25.35 -4.21 42.63
N THR A 133 24.44 -5.18 42.51
CA THR A 133 24.36 -6.33 43.41
C THR A 133 25.63 -7.18 43.33
N LEU A 134 26.10 -7.48 42.11
CA LEU A 134 27.36 -8.19 41.88
C LEU A 134 28.54 -7.46 42.51
N LYS A 135 28.60 -6.13 42.37
CA LYS A 135 29.63 -5.31 43.00
C LYS A 135 29.59 -5.38 44.51
N GLN A 136 28.41 -5.29 45.12
CA GLN A 136 28.26 -5.40 46.57
C GLN A 136 28.75 -6.77 47.08
N ILE A 137 28.32 -7.85 46.42
CA ILE A 137 28.77 -9.21 46.76
C ILE A 137 30.29 -9.32 46.65
N TYR A 138 30.89 -8.76 45.60
CA TYR A 138 32.35 -8.73 45.44
C TYR A 138 33.03 -7.97 46.58
N GLN A 139 32.54 -6.80 46.96
CA GLN A 139 33.09 -5.99 48.07
C GLN A 139 33.03 -6.73 49.41
N GLU A 140 31.96 -7.50 49.66
CA GLU A 140 31.81 -8.32 50.86
C GLU A 140 32.71 -9.57 50.86
N LEU A 141 32.86 -10.22 49.69
CA LEU A 141 33.61 -11.48 49.57
C LEU A 141 35.12 -11.28 49.43
N ASN A 142 35.57 -10.22 48.76
CA ASN A 142 36.97 -10.03 48.39
C ASN A 142 37.93 -10.01 49.60
N PRO A 143 37.61 -9.33 50.73
CA PRO A 143 38.46 -9.39 51.93
C PRO A 143 38.62 -10.80 52.48
N LEU A 144 37.51 -11.56 52.58
CA LEU A 144 37.52 -12.95 53.05
C LEU A 144 38.35 -13.86 52.14
N TYR A 145 38.25 -13.64 50.83
CA TYR A 145 39.02 -14.40 49.85
C TYR A 145 40.51 -14.10 49.94
N CYS A 146 40.87 -12.83 50.14
CA CYS A 146 42.25 -12.39 50.30
C CYS A 146 42.90 -12.90 51.60
N GLU A 147 42.12 -13.06 52.68
CA GLU A 147 42.60 -13.72 53.91
C GLU A 147 42.85 -15.22 53.69
N TRP A 148 42.00 -15.87 52.88
CA TRP A 148 42.07 -17.31 52.66
C TRP A 148 43.16 -17.73 51.66
N VAL A 149 43.40 -16.94 50.61
CA VAL A 149 44.36 -17.26 49.55
C VAL A 149 45.65 -16.46 49.75
N GLN A 150 46.76 -17.15 49.99
CA GLN A 150 48.10 -16.54 50.20
C GLN A 150 48.58 -15.63 49.05
N ASN A 151 47.96 -15.73 47.87
CA ASN A 151 48.12 -14.80 46.76
C ASN A 151 46.76 -14.15 46.44
N THR A 152 46.67 -12.83 46.62
CA THR A 152 45.49 -12.04 46.25
C THR A 152 45.24 -12.12 44.74
N ALA A 153 44.23 -12.87 44.31
CA ALA A 153 43.76 -12.85 42.93
C ALA A 153 42.61 -11.84 42.79
N ASN A 154 42.64 -11.01 41.75
CA ASN A 154 41.50 -10.16 41.41
C ASN A 154 40.37 -11.03 40.83
N ILE A 155 39.31 -11.25 41.61
CA ILE A 155 38.26 -12.22 41.27
C ILE A 155 37.30 -11.66 40.21
N VAL A 156 37.09 -10.33 40.21
CA VAL A 156 36.21 -9.64 39.26
C VAL A 156 36.79 -8.28 38.92
N ASP A 157 36.92 -8.01 37.62
CA ASP A 157 37.31 -6.69 37.09
C ASP A 157 36.10 -5.99 36.47
N PHE A 158 35.64 -4.90 37.08
CA PHE A 158 34.47 -4.14 36.64
C PHE A 158 34.87 -3.09 35.60
N GLN A 159 35.02 -3.52 34.33
CA GLN A 159 35.42 -2.63 33.23
C GLN A 159 34.26 -1.89 32.55
N ALA A 160 33.03 -2.39 32.69
CA ALA A 160 31.86 -1.80 32.03
C ALA A 160 31.40 -0.54 32.78
N THR A 161 31.44 0.62 32.12
CA THR A 161 31.01 1.90 32.71
C THR A 161 29.63 2.34 32.26
N THR A 162 29.05 1.71 31.23
CA THR A 162 27.76 2.14 30.67
C THR A 162 26.83 0.99 30.29
N ILE A 163 25.52 1.25 30.27
CA ILE A 163 24.47 0.34 29.76
C ILE A 163 23.73 1.02 28.59
N PRO A 164 23.46 0.30 27.49
CA PRO A 164 22.61 0.82 26.41
C PRO A 164 21.24 1.27 26.94
N TYR A 165 20.86 2.51 26.63
CA TYR A 165 19.65 3.15 27.12
C TYR A 165 19.05 4.06 26.05
N VAL A 166 17.72 4.12 25.97
CA VAL A 166 17.03 4.96 24.99
C VAL A 166 16.59 6.27 25.62
N TYR A 167 17.12 7.38 25.08
CA TYR A 167 16.77 8.74 25.43
C TYR A 167 15.64 9.27 24.54
N VAL A 168 14.64 9.89 25.17
CA VAL A 168 13.57 10.59 24.45
C VAL A 168 14.04 12.01 24.17
N LYS A 169 14.10 12.38 22.89
CA LYS A 169 14.41 13.73 22.40
C LYS A 169 13.17 14.38 21.80
N ASP A 170 13.23 15.68 21.56
CA ASP A 170 12.14 16.47 20.98
C ASP A 170 11.60 15.88 19.65
N ASN A 171 12.47 15.27 18.84
CA ASN A 171 12.13 14.73 17.53
C ASN A 171 12.29 13.20 17.41
N GLY A 172 12.39 12.46 18.51
CA GLY A 172 12.45 10.99 18.44
C GLY A 172 13.19 10.32 19.59
N PHE A 173 13.76 9.16 19.30
CA PHE A 173 14.48 8.33 20.25
C PHE A 173 15.94 8.21 19.85
N GLU A 174 16.85 8.29 20.82
CA GLU A 174 18.27 8.04 20.64
C GLU A 174 18.68 6.86 21.51
N LEU A 175 19.18 5.79 20.89
CA LEU A 175 19.88 4.73 21.62
C LEU A 175 21.29 5.22 21.94
N GLY A 176 21.52 5.50 23.22
CA GLY A 176 22.82 5.92 23.75
C GLY A 176 23.29 4.99 24.86
N ASN A 177 24.24 5.49 25.64
CA ASN A 177 24.86 4.77 26.74
C ASN A 177 24.61 5.55 28.03
N LYS A 178 23.89 4.95 28.98
CA LYS A 178 23.70 5.49 30.33
C LYS A 178 24.88 5.08 31.19
N GLU A 179 25.52 6.05 31.82
CA GLU A 179 26.58 5.80 32.81
C GLU A 179 26.04 4.98 33.98
N ILE A 180 26.82 3.99 34.41
CA ILE A 180 26.58 3.21 35.62
C ILE A 180 27.42 3.86 36.73
N GLU A 181 26.79 4.35 37.80
CA GLU A 181 27.54 4.83 38.96
C GLU A 181 28.19 3.66 39.71
N LEU A 182 29.37 3.25 39.27
CA LEU A 182 30.24 2.36 40.04
C LEU A 182 31.03 3.18 41.05
N ARG A 183 30.40 3.89 42.00
CA ARG A 183 31.12 4.72 42.99
C ARG A 183 32.26 3.97 43.66
N GLU A 184 33.44 4.58 43.68
CA GLU A 184 34.63 4.12 44.42
C GLU A 184 34.39 4.07 45.93
#